data_AF-A0A916HAD8-F1
#
_entry.id   AF-A0A916HAD8-F1
#
_cell.length_a   1.000
_cell.length_b   1.000
_cell.length_c   1.000
_cell.angle_alpha   90.00
_cell.angle_beta   90.00
_cell.angle_gamma   90.00
#
_symmetry.space_group_name_H-M   'P 1'
#
loop_
_entity.id
_entity.type
_entity.pdbx_description
1 polymer ?
#
loop_
_entity_poly.entity_id
_entity_poly.type
_entity_poly.pdbx_seq_one_letter_code
_entity_poly.pdbx_strand_id
1 'polypeptide(L)'
;MNLKFAKMHGLGNDFVVIDAIRQSVHLSSEQIRFLADRHFGIGCDQLLLVERPTVADADFRYRIFNADGGEVEQCGNGARCFVRFVHEQGLTDKQEIRVE
;
A
#
# COMPACT_ATOMS: atom_id res chain seq x y z
N MET A 1 9.65 -15.87 -2.05
CA MET A 1 9.36 -14.49 -2.49
C MET A 1 10.22 -13.54 -1.66
N ASN A 2 10.94 -12.61 -2.29
CA ASN A 2 11.67 -11.57 -1.57
C ASN A 2 10.97 -10.24 -1.89
N LEU A 3 10.28 -9.67 -0.90
CA LEU A 3 9.39 -8.53 -1.06
C LEU A 3 9.79 -7.46 -0.05
N LYS A 4 10.17 -6.27 -0.54
CA LYS A 4 10.45 -5.14 0.34
C LYS A 4 9.14 -4.46 0.70
N PHE A 5 8.96 -4.17 1.98
CA PHE A 5 7.78 -3.48 2.49
C PHE A 5 8.16 -2.53 3.62
N ALA A 6 7.28 -1.57 3.90
CA ALA A 6 7.30 -0.76 5.11
C ALA A 6 6.10 -1.12 5.99
N LYS A 7 6.28 -1.07 7.31
CA LYS A 7 5.19 -1.18 8.28
C LYS A 7 4.83 0.20 8.78
N MET A 8 3.56 0.59 8.66
CA MET A 8 3.07 1.91 9.07
C MET A 8 1.77 1.77 9.86
N HIS A 9 1.37 2.82 10.57
CA HIS A 9 0.02 2.90 11.13
C HIS A 9 -0.47 4.35 11.18
N GLY A 10 -1.77 4.54 11.12
CA GLY A 10 -2.45 5.82 11.28
C GLY A 10 -3.60 5.68 12.28
N LEU A 11 -3.44 6.26 13.48
CA LEU A 11 -4.45 6.20 14.56
C LEU A 11 -4.90 4.78 14.91
N GLY A 12 -3.96 3.83 14.95
CA GLY A 12 -4.21 2.45 15.33
C GLY A 12 -4.54 1.51 14.16
N ASN A 13 -5.01 2.02 13.02
CA ASN A 13 -5.12 1.21 11.80
C ASN A 13 -3.74 1.02 11.18
N ASP A 14 -3.29 -0.22 11.07
CA ASP A 14 -1.93 -0.54 10.66
C ASP A 14 -1.83 -1.17 9.26
N PHE A 15 -0.78 -0.78 8.54
CA PHE A 15 -0.60 -1.11 7.12
C PHE A 15 0.71 -1.84 6.87
N VAL A 16 0.69 -2.78 5.93
CA VAL A 16 1.88 -3.21 5.18
C VAL A 16 1.89 -2.42 3.87
N VAL A 17 2.88 -1.56 3.68
CA VAL A 17 2.99 -0.69 2.51
C VAL A 17 4.07 -1.22 1.56
N ILE A 18 3.74 -1.39 0.29
CA ILE A 18 4.64 -1.97 -0.72
C ILE A 18 4.80 -0.99 -1.88
N ASP A 19 6.04 -0.59 -2.16
CA ASP A 19 6.42 0.12 -3.39
C ASP A 19 6.40 -0.89 -4.54
N ALA A 20 5.41 -0.83 -5.43
CA ALA A 20 5.32 -1.60 -6.66
C ALA A 20 5.69 -0.78 -7.91
N ILE A 21 6.36 0.37 -7.72
CA ILE A 21 6.94 1.19 -8.79
C ILE A 21 8.34 0.70 -9.13
N ARG A 22 9.11 0.34 -8.10
CA ARG A 22 10.51 -0.10 -8.20
C ARG A 22 10.72 -1.61 -8.18
N GLN A 23 9.70 -2.38 -7.83
CA GLN A 23 9.70 -3.84 -7.86
C GLN A 23 8.40 -4.35 -8.50
N SER A 24 8.49 -5.48 -9.21
CA SER A 24 7.30 -6.14 -9.76
C SER A 24 6.60 -6.93 -8.66
N VAL A 25 5.34 -6.61 -8.39
CA VAL A 25 4.55 -7.22 -7.31
C VAL A 25 3.23 -7.70 -7.90
N HIS A 26 2.99 -9.00 -7.79
CA HIS A 26 1.72 -9.62 -8.12
C HIS A 26 1.33 -10.51 -6.94
N LEU A 27 0.33 -10.06 -6.17
CA LEU A 27 -0.15 -10.77 -5.00
C LEU A 27 -1.53 -11.36 -5.27
N SER A 28 -1.70 -12.65 -5.00
CA SER A 28 -3.02 -13.26 -4.91
C SER A 28 -3.71 -12.88 -3.61
N SER A 29 -5.04 -13.00 -3.54
CA SER A 29 -5.78 -12.80 -2.29
C SER A 29 -5.31 -13.73 -1.17
N GLU A 30 -4.86 -14.94 -1.49
CA GLU A 30 -4.28 -15.86 -0.50
C GLU A 30 -2.95 -15.34 0.06
N GLN A 31 -2.09 -14.78 -0.80
CA GLN A 31 -0.84 -14.15 -0.35
C GLN A 31 -1.12 -12.91 0.48
N ILE A 32 -2.12 -12.10 0.12
CA ILE A 32 -2.52 -10.93 0.92
C ILE A 32 -3.00 -11.37 2.30
N ARG A 33 -3.89 -12.37 2.38
CA ARG A 33 -4.33 -12.94 3.66
C ARG A 33 -3.17 -13.44 4.49
N PHE A 34 -2.23 -14.16 3.88
CA PHE A 34 -1.05 -14.66 4.56
C PHE A 34 -0.17 -13.52 5.10
N LEU A 35 0.07 -12.47 4.30
CA LEU A 35 0.84 -11.31 4.75
C LEU A 35 0.15 -10.57 5.91
N ALA A 36 -1.19 -10.48 5.87
CA ALA A 36 -1.99 -9.80 6.89
C ALA A 36 -2.17 -10.60 8.18
N ASP A 37 -1.96 -11.91 8.15
CA ASP A 37 -2.01 -12.77 9.34
C ASP A 37 -0.96 -12.32 10.38
N ARG A 38 -1.39 -12.10 11.62
CA ARG A 38 -0.54 -11.56 12.69
C ARG A 38 0.34 -12.59 13.39
N HIS A 39 0.08 -13.89 13.19
CA HIS A 39 0.81 -14.98 13.84
C HIS A 39 1.83 -15.61 12.89
N PHE A 40 1.45 -15.78 11.63
CA PHE A 40 2.26 -16.47 10.62
C PHE A 40 2.81 -15.53 9.54
N GLY A 41 2.21 -14.33 9.41
CA GLY A 41 2.59 -13.31 8.43
C GLY A 41 3.34 -12.12 9.05
N ILE A 42 3.18 -10.96 8.41
CA ILE A 42 3.69 -9.69 8.93
C ILE A 42 2.71 -9.11 9.95
N GLY A 43 1.40 -9.27 9.68
CA GLY A 43 0.33 -8.77 10.52
C GLY A 43 -0.06 -7.33 10.22
N CYS A 44 -1.25 -7.10 9.68
CA CYS A 44 -1.81 -5.76 9.47
C CYS A 44 -3.31 -5.79 9.30
N ASP A 45 -3.98 -4.66 9.54
CA ASP A 45 -5.39 -4.49 9.20
C ASP A 45 -5.57 -4.45 7.67
N GLN A 46 -4.67 -3.77 6.97
CA GLN A 46 -4.75 -3.58 5.52
C GLN A 46 -3.36 -3.60 4.84
N LEU A 47 -3.30 -4.07 3.61
CA LEU A 47 -2.13 -3.98 2.74
C LEU A 47 -2.34 -2.83 1.74
N LEU A 48 -1.32 -2.01 1.57
CA LEU A 48 -1.31 -0.82 0.72
C LEU A 48 -0.27 -1.00 -0.38
N LEU A 49 -0.70 -1.02 -1.63
CA LEU A 49 0.16 -1.16 -2.80
C LEU A 49 0.26 0.17 -3.53
N VAL A 50 1.50 0.65 -3.71
CA VAL A 50 1.81 1.89 -4.42
C VAL A 50 2.32 1.54 -5.80
N GLU A 51 1.51 1.79 -6.82
CA GLU A 51 1.77 1.39 -8.20
C GLU A 51 1.97 2.62 -9.11
N ARG A 52 2.46 2.37 -10.32
CA ARG A 52 2.44 3.37 -11.39
C ARG A 52 0.99 3.66 -11.79
N PRO A 53 0.65 4.92 -12.09
CA PRO A 53 -0.70 5.28 -12.53
C PRO A 53 -1.04 4.61 -13.86
N THR A 54 -2.32 4.35 -14.08
CA THR A 54 -2.87 3.81 -15.34
C THR A 54 -3.59 4.88 -16.16
N VAL A 55 -3.95 6.02 -15.55
CA VAL A 55 -4.46 7.23 -16.23
C VAL A 55 -3.42 8.35 -16.26
N ALA A 56 -3.50 9.20 -17.29
CA ALA A 56 -2.49 10.23 -17.56
C ALA A 56 -2.41 11.35 -16.50
N ASP A 57 -3.52 11.63 -15.80
CA ASP A 57 -3.63 12.76 -14.85
C ASP A 57 -3.42 12.34 -13.38
N ALA A 58 -3.01 11.10 -13.12
CA ALA A 58 -2.66 10.61 -11.79
C ALA A 58 -1.14 10.49 -11.61
N ASP A 59 -0.66 10.74 -10.39
CA ASP A 59 0.73 10.57 -10.01
C ASP A 59 1.04 9.12 -9.63
N PHE A 60 0.07 8.45 -9.01
CA PHE A 60 0.19 7.08 -8.53
C PHE A 60 -1.14 6.36 -8.64
N ARG A 61 -1.06 5.04 -8.82
CA ARG A 61 -2.18 4.16 -8.55
C ARG A 61 -2.07 3.63 -7.13
N TYR A 62 -3.15 3.74 -6.39
CA TYR A 62 -3.17 3.44 -4.97
C TYR A 62 -4.22 2.36 -4.69
N ARG A 63 -3.79 1.18 -4.25
CA ARG A 63 -4.68 0.05 -4.00
C ARG A 63 -4.58 -0.41 -2.55
N ILE A 64 -5.73 -0.71 -1.95
CA ILE A 64 -5.82 -1.19 -0.57
C ILE A 64 -6.51 -2.54 -0.57
N PHE A 65 -5.96 -3.47 0.21
CA PHE A 65 -6.58 -4.75 0.47
C PHE A 65 -6.81 -4.92 1.97
N ASN A 66 -7.97 -5.41 2.35
CA ASN A 66 -8.24 -5.84 3.72
C ASN A 66 -7.50 -7.15 4.03
N ALA A 67 -7.42 -7.47 5.33
CA ALA A 67 -6.80 -8.71 5.80
C ALA A 67 -7.44 -10.00 5.25
N ASP A 68 -8.67 -9.96 4.72
CA ASP A 68 -9.34 -11.08 4.05
C ASP A 68 -8.93 -11.26 2.57
N GLY A 69 -8.12 -10.34 2.04
CA GLY A 69 -7.64 -10.32 0.66
C GLY A 69 -8.58 -9.61 -0.32
N GLY A 70 -9.67 -8.99 0.14
CA GLY A 70 -10.56 -8.17 -0.66
C GLY A 70 -10.01 -6.76 -0.88
N GLU A 71 -10.14 -6.24 -2.10
CA GLU A 71 -9.76 -4.87 -2.45
C GLU A 71 -10.84 -3.87 -2.03
N VAL A 72 -10.44 -2.71 -1.50
CA VAL A 72 -11.34 -1.64 -1.09
C VAL A 72 -10.89 -0.31 -1.70
N GLU A 73 -11.86 0.55 -2.05
CA GLU A 73 -11.59 1.74 -2.86
C GLU A 73 -10.78 2.79 -2.10
N GLN A 74 -11.13 3.13 -0.85
CA GLN A 74 -10.45 4.20 -0.11
C GLN A 74 -10.52 4.01 1.41
N CYS A 75 -9.45 4.40 2.10
CA CYS A 75 -9.38 4.52 3.56
C CYS A 75 -8.58 5.77 3.92
N GLY A 76 -9.18 6.70 4.68
CA GLY A 76 -8.53 7.95 5.05
C GLY A 76 -7.23 7.77 5.86
N ASN A 77 -7.10 6.67 6.62
CA ASN A 77 -5.85 6.32 7.32
C ASN A 77 -4.77 5.83 6.35
N GLY A 78 -5.17 5.06 5.34
CA GLY A 78 -4.28 4.57 4.29
C GLY A 78 -3.72 5.72 3.45
N ALA A 79 -4.56 6.70 3.09
CA ALA A 79 -4.13 7.89 2.34
C ALA A 79 -3.04 8.68 3.08
N ARG A 80 -3.15 8.85 4.41
CA ARG A 80 -2.12 9.52 5.21
C ARG A 80 -0.81 8.74 5.25
N CYS A 81 -0.88 7.41 5.36
CA CYS A 81 0.31 6.57 5.30
C CYS A 81 0.95 6.60 3.91
N PHE A 82 0.14 6.57 2.85
CA PHE A 82 0.56 6.66 1.46
C PHE A 82 1.35 7.95 1.18
N VAL A 83 0.78 9.12 1.48
CA VAL A 83 1.44 10.41 1.22
C VAL A 83 2.79 10.48 1.93
N ARG A 84 2.84 10.06 3.19
CA ARG A 84 4.09 10.00 3.95
C ARG A 84 5.09 9.04 3.31
N PHE A 85 4.63 7.85 2.91
CA PHE A 85 5.47 6.83 2.29
C PHE A 85 6.11 7.32 0.99
N VAL A 86 5.34 7.90 0.06
CA VAL A 86 5.89 8.33 -1.23
C VAL A 86 6.91 9.46 -1.10
N HIS A 87 6.76 10.33 -0.11
CA HIS A 87 7.77 11.34 0.21
C HIS A 87 9.03 10.75 0.87
N GLU A 88 8.87 9.93 1.91
CA GLU A 88 10.01 9.31 2.61
C GLU A 88 10.83 8.39 1.69
N GLN A 89 10.16 7.73 0.74
CA GLN A 89 10.81 6.90 -0.27
C GLN A 89 11.36 7.70 -1.46
N GLY A 90 11.22 9.02 -1.49
CA GLY A 90 11.69 9.87 -2.60
C GLY A 90 11.03 9.52 -3.94
N LEU A 91 9.76 9.12 -3.93
CA LEU A 91 8.98 8.83 -5.14
C LEU A 91 8.36 10.10 -5.74
N THR A 92 8.22 11.16 -4.95
CA THR A 92 7.73 12.47 -5.38
C THR A 92 8.17 13.58 -4.42
N ASP A 93 8.31 14.79 -4.96
CA ASP A 93 8.52 16.05 -4.23
C ASP A 93 7.28 16.99 -4.30
N LYS A 94 6.21 16.57 -4.98
CA LYS A 94 4.98 17.36 -5.14
C LYS A 94 4.24 17.53 -3.82
N GLN A 95 3.74 18.73 -3.54
CA GLN A 95 2.89 18.98 -2.36
C GLN A 95 1.44 18.50 -2.53
N GLU A 96 0.96 18.49 -3.77
CA GLU A 96 -0.36 17.95 -4.14
C GLU A 96 -0.15 16.69 -4.98
N ILE A 97 -0.79 15.60 -4.57
CA ILE A 97 -0.65 14.29 -5.21
C ILE A 97 -2.03 13.85 -5.67
N ARG A 98 -2.17 13.57 -6.97
CA ARG A 98 -3.38 12.98 -7.56
C ARG A 98 -3.23 11.46 -7.61
N VAL A 99 -4.23 10.76 -7.09
CA VAL A 99 -4.26 9.30 -7.07
C VAL A 99 -5.49 8.77 -7.80
N GLU A 100 -5.35 7.59 -8.37
CA GLU A 100 -6.44 6.76 -8.90
C GLU A 100 -6.66 5.52 -8.02
#